data_AF-A0A8S1L6K5-F1
#
_entry.id   AF-A0A8S1L6K5-F1
#
_cell.length_a   1.000
_cell.length_b   1.000
_cell.length_c   1.000
_cell.angle_alpha   90.00
_cell.angle_beta   90.00
_cell.angle_gamma   90.00
#
_symmetry.space_group_name_H-M   'P 1'
#
loop_
_entity.id
_entity.type
_entity.pdbx_description
1 polymer ?
#
loop_
_entity_poly.entity_id
_entity_poly.type
_entity_poly.pdbx_seq_one_letter_code
_entity_poly.pdbx_strand_id
1 'polypeptide(L)'
;MYPRQSKKQDKLKQSHNISDFILNKLIQEFGQKPIDKELITCYVNDYSSKYSSFNESGVRALKVEIQEALKKSQIEKEAIIKTLRGQSNTLQLQNKEDNQKSENNSKQNTKAITSGQEQLNSKTKHNHPEIPRLDSLTSDNKQKSVYQLDDDEQDEWAAIIKYDTVLYQKEQEDKKKREQQLRQKLKDDLDKQLKEKEQIKKQEALKEAQFLQQNEQRKQEFEQFEKQKKEQIKLKQLEEKKLRDEQVQQEKNKRRESLKQSKLQDNEMLQQLKNEISRESQELNKKRQQQKDKFLQILKENEQLRSKAQEEIKLQKEFDSKLQQQQLQKLIEDDERREQQKKERDNKIKQFMSNYSHQVLTKQKENEQNEGKYMLEQLKKQEEYDKQQQQYKKLKEKEKMELVKQQLQLQIQQKQQKRLSEEEEQKLLLLQQQLELMNYSQKEKEKQLYIKNNYKQNQEDIKKQIEESRNKSAHEKMSKMELLQNKSLLKNIAQEQVVKTKFRKVNVSMK
;
A
#
# COMPACT_ATOMS: atom_id res chain seq x y z
N MET A 1 -0.88 30.10 29.90
CA MET A 1 -0.29 30.71 28.69
C MET A 1 1.14 30.24 28.51
N TYR A 2 1.42 29.39 27.51
CA TYR A 2 2.75 29.23 26.92
C TYR A 2 2.60 28.71 25.48
N PRO A 3 2.63 29.57 24.45
CA PRO A 3 2.62 29.17 23.05
C PRO A 3 4.07 29.09 22.56
N ARG A 4 4.78 27.98 22.79
CA ARG A 4 6.15 27.79 22.27
C ARG A 4 6.35 26.55 21.39
N GLN A 5 5.38 25.63 21.29
CA GLN A 5 5.54 24.40 20.51
C GLN A 5 5.02 24.47 19.06
N SER A 6 4.12 25.41 18.71
CA SER A 6 3.60 25.54 17.34
C SER A 6 4.64 26.04 16.33
N LYS A 7 5.56 26.93 16.73
CA LYS A 7 6.54 27.55 15.82
C LYS A 7 7.57 26.59 15.21
N LYS A 8 7.77 25.38 15.76
CA LYS A 8 8.73 24.40 15.22
C LYS A 8 8.11 23.55 14.09
N GLN A 9 6.83 23.21 14.19
CA GLN A 9 6.14 22.45 13.15
C GLN A 9 5.90 23.28 11.89
N ASP A 10 5.65 24.59 12.04
CA ASP A 10 5.44 25.49 10.91
C ASP A 10 6.73 25.72 10.09
N LYS A 11 7.90 25.75 10.74
CA LYS A 11 9.20 25.87 10.05
C LYS A 11 9.56 24.64 9.21
N LEU A 12 9.24 23.44 9.68
CA LEU A 12 9.45 22.19 8.93
C LEU A 12 8.53 22.12 7.70
N LYS A 13 7.27 22.54 7.84
CA LYS A 13 6.32 22.63 6.71
C LYS A 13 6.73 23.66 5.67
N GLN A 14 7.23 24.82 6.12
CA GLN A 14 7.75 25.86 5.21
C GLN A 14 9.01 25.37 4.45
N SER A 15 9.91 24.64 5.11
CA SER A 15 11.10 24.06 4.45
C SER A 15 10.73 23.05 3.36
N HIS A 16 9.77 22.17 3.62
CA HIS A 16 9.28 21.22 2.60
C HIS A 16 8.65 21.92 1.40
N ASN A 17 7.80 22.92 1.64
CA ASN A 17 7.17 23.68 0.55
C ASN A 17 8.19 24.40 -0.35
N ILE A 18 9.27 24.90 0.23
CA ILE A 18 10.36 25.56 -0.52
C ILE A 18 11.18 24.53 -1.31
N SER A 19 11.46 23.37 -0.71
CA SER A 19 12.13 22.25 -1.39
C SER A 19 11.35 21.77 -2.61
N ASP A 20 10.03 21.57 -2.46
CA ASP A 20 9.15 21.13 -3.54
C ASP A 20 9.04 22.19 -4.65
N PHE A 21 9.00 23.47 -4.29
CA PHE A 21 9.00 24.56 -5.27
C PHE A 21 10.30 24.60 -6.09
N ILE A 22 11.45 24.45 -5.43
CA ILE A 22 12.76 24.42 -6.10
C ILE A 22 12.89 23.17 -6.98
N LEU A 23 12.44 22.01 -6.49
CA LEU A 23 12.44 20.75 -7.22
C LEU A 23 11.62 20.87 -8.52
N ASN A 24 10.38 21.35 -8.42
CA ASN A 24 9.50 21.50 -9.58
C ASN A 24 10.07 22.49 -10.60
N LYS A 25 10.66 23.59 -10.15
CA LYS A 25 11.27 24.58 -11.04
C LYS A 25 12.51 24.04 -11.76
N LEU A 26 13.36 23.27 -11.07
CA LEU A 26 14.54 22.63 -11.68
C LEU A 26 14.18 21.48 -12.62
N ILE A 27 13.14 20.69 -12.30
CA ILE A 27 12.60 19.66 -13.20
C ILE A 27 12.01 20.30 -14.46
N GLN A 28 11.34 21.45 -14.35
CA GLN A 28 10.80 22.16 -15.49
C GLN A 28 11.90 22.75 -16.40
N GLU A 29 12.99 23.26 -15.81
CA GLU A 29 14.11 23.83 -16.58
C GLU A 29 15.03 22.76 -17.21
N PHE A 30 15.24 21.62 -16.54
CA PHE A 30 16.27 20.65 -16.93
C PHE A 30 15.80 19.19 -17.09
N GLY A 31 14.57 18.86 -16.70
CA GLY A 31 14.05 17.48 -16.64
C GLY A 31 13.46 16.94 -17.95
N GLN A 32 14.21 17.01 -19.05
CA GLN A 32 13.73 16.53 -20.36
C GLN A 32 13.69 14.99 -20.44
N LYS A 33 14.62 14.29 -19.77
CA LYS A 33 14.68 12.82 -19.74
C LYS A 33 14.32 12.28 -18.33
N PRO A 34 13.77 11.06 -18.21
CA PRO A 34 13.38 10.50 -16.90
C PRO A 34 14.56 10.36 -15.94
N ILE A 35 15.74 10.01 -16.45
CA ILE A 35 16.98 9.89 -15.65
C ILE A 35 17.44 11.25 -15.13
N ASP A 36 17.23 12.32 -15.91
CA ASP A 36 17.57 13.68 -15.49
C ASP A 36 16.64 14.15 -14.36
N LYS A 37 15.36 13.76 -14.38
CA LYS A 37 14.41 14.04 -13.28
C LYS A 37 14.82 13.34 -11.97
N GLU A 38 15.25 12.09 -12.05
CA GLU A 38 15.71 11.34 -10.88
C GLU A 38 17.02 11.91 -10.32
N LEU A 39 17.95 12.32 -11.19
CA LEU A 39 19.19 12.97 -10.81
C LEU A 39 18.92 14.28 -10.07
N ILE A 40 18.07 15.15 -10.63
CA ILE A 40 17.67 16.43 -10.01
C ILE A 40 17.03 16.19 -8.64
N THR A 41 16.15 15.20 -8.54
CA THR A 41 15.49 14.85 -7.26
C THR A 41 16.50 14.42 -6.20
N CYS A 42 17.51 13.63 -6.56
CA CYS A 42 18.57 13.22 -5.64
C CYS A 42 19.40 14.41 -5.15
N TYR A 43 19.76 15.35 -6.04
CA TYR A 43 20.53 16.54 -5.67
C TYR A 43 19.76 17.50 -4.76
N VAL A 44 18.47 17.74 -5.04
CA VAL A 44 17.64 18.61 -4.18
C VAL A 44 17.43 18.00 -2.80
N ASN A 45 17.22 16.68 -2.72
CA ASN A 45 17.07 15.97 -1.44
C ASN A 45 18.37 15.93 -0.63
N ASP A 46 19.51 15.68 -1.28
CA ASP A 46 20.82 15.73 -0.65
C ASP A 46 21.12 17.14 -0.11
N TYR A 47 20.85 18.18 -0.91
CA TYR A 47 20.98 19.57 -0.48
C TYR A 47 20.07 19.92 0.70
N SER A 48 18.81 19.50 0.67
CA SER A 48 17.86 19.69 1.77
C SER A 48 18.27 18.94 3.04
N SER A 49 19.03 17.85 2.92
CA SER A 49 19.53 17.09 4.06
C SER A 49 20.80 17.72 4.67
N LYS A 50 21.64 18.34 3.84
CA LYS A 50 22.89 19.00 4.25
C LYS A 50 22.68 20.40 4.81
N TYR A 51 21.69 21.13 4.31
CA TYR A 51 21.44 22.52 4.67
C TYR A 51 20.02 22.70 5.22
N SER A 52 19.91 23.34 6.39
CA SER A 52 18.65 23.57 7.11
C SER A 52 17.71 24.57 6.40
N SER A 53 18.24 25.39 5.48
CA SER A 53 17.47 26.36 4.69
C SER A 53 18.08 26.58 3.30
N PHE A 54 17.22 26.81 2.31
CA PHE A 54 17.65 27.16 0.94
C PHE A 54 18.02 28.66 0.87
N ASN A 55 19.31 28.94 0.72
CA ASN A 55 19.80 30.29 0.44
C ASN A 55 19.90 30.50 -1.07
N GLU A 56 19.66 31.72 -1.56
CA GLU A 56 19.66 32.02 -3.01
C GLU A 56 21.01 31.67 -3.69
N SER A 57 22.13 32.00 -3.04
CA SER A 57 23.47 31.60 -3.47
C SER A 57 23.62 30.07 -3.56
N GLY A 58 23.04 29.36 -2.60
CA GLY A 58 23.03 27.89 -2.55
C GLY A 58 22.23 27.25 -3.68
N VAL A 59 21.08 27.83 -4.02
CA VAL A 59 20.26 27.38 -5.17
C VAL A 59 20.97 27.64 -6.49
N ARG A 60 21.72 28.74 -6.63
CA ARG A 60 22.55 28.98 -7.83
C ARG A 60 23.70 27.96 -7.93
N ALA A 61 24.38 27.65 -6.83
CA ALA A 61 25.41 26.61 -6.82
C ALA A 61 24.84 25.23 -7.20
N LEU A 62 23.68 24.88 -6.62
CA LEU A 62 22.96 23.64 -6.94
C LEU A 62 22.58 23.56 -8.42
N LYS A 63 22.17 24.69 -9.02
CA LYS A 63 21.86 24.79 -10.45
C LYS A 63 23.09 24.51 -11.32
N VAL A 64 24.25 25.06 -10.96
CA VAL A 64 25.53 24.83 -11.68
C VAL A 64 25.95 23.36 -11.57
N GLU A 65 25.84 22.77 -10.39
CA GLU A 65 26.21 21.37 -10.14
C GLU A 65 25.31 20.39 -10.90
N ILE A 66 24.00 20.64 -10.92
CA ILE A 66 23.04 19.88 -11.74
C ILE A 66 23.37 20.04 -13.23
N GLN A 67 23.69 21.25 -13.68
CA GLN A 67 24.01 21.51 -15.08
C GLN A 67 25.30 20.81 -15.53
N GLU A 68 26.32 20.70 -14.68
CA GLU A 68 27.51 19.89 -14.94
C GLU A 68 27.20 18.39 -14.91
N ALA A 69 26.42 17.92 -13.95
CA ALA A 69 26.04 16.52 -13.84
C ALA A 69 25.17 16.05 -15.02
N LEU A 70 24.38 16.94 -15.63
CA LEU A 70 23.57 16.64 -16.80
C LEU A 70 24.37 16.45 -18.10
N LYS A 71 25.59 17.01 -18.18
CA LYS A 71 26.50 16.85 -19.32
C LYS A 71 27.25 15.51 -19.32
N LYS A 72 27.22 14.78 -18.19
CA LYS A 72 27.90 13.50 -18.01
C LYS A 72 27.22 12.33 -18.74
N SER A 73 27.95 11.24 -18.93
CA SER A 73 27.42 10.01 -19.55
C SER A 73 26.30 9.39 -18.70
N GLN A 74 25.39 8.65 -19.32
CA GLN A 74 24.25 8.03 -18.62
C GLN A 74 24.70 7.06 -17.51
N ILE A 75 25.79 6.34 -17.73
CA ILE A 75 26.39 5.43 -16.73
C ILE A 75 26.90 6.22 -15.52
N GLU A 76 27.49 7.40 -15.75
CA GLU A 76 27.97 8.28 -14.68
C GLU A 76 26.81 8.91 -13.90
N LYS A 77 25.72 9.27 -14.58
CA LYS A 77 24.49 9.76 -13.93
C LYS A 77 23.90 8.73 -12.98
N GLU A 78 23.84 7.46 -13.40
CA GLU A 78 23.35 6.36 -12.56
C GLU A 78 24.27 6.10 -11.35
N ALA A 79 25.59 6.19 -11.53
CA ALA A 79 26.55 6.06 -10.44
C ALA A 79 26.42 7.20 -9.41
N ILE A 80 26.19 8.43 -9.87
CA ILE A 80 25.93 9.59 -9.01
C ILE A 80 24.62 9.42 -8.24
N ILE A 81 23.53 9.01 -8.89
CA ILE A 81 22.23 8.72 -8.24
C ILE A 81 22.40 7.68 -7.13
N LYS A 82 23.14 6.60 -7.40
CA LYS A 82 23.40 5.54 -6.42
C LYS A 82 24.18 6.05 -5.20
N THR A 83 25.13 6.94 -5.42
CA THR A 83 25.96 7.54 -4.36
C THR A 83 25.15 8.50 -3.49
N LEU A 84 24.35 9.38 -4.09
CA LEU A 84 23.52 10.37 -3.39
C LEU A 84 22.40 9.70 -2.57
N ARG A 85 21.77 8.64 -3.11
CA ARG A 85 20.80 7.82 -2.36
C ARG A 85 21.45 7.09 -1.18
N GLY A 86 22.69 6.63 -1.35
CA GLY A 86 23.48 6.02 -0.28
C GLY A 86 23.68 6.99 0.89
N GLN A 87 24.15 8.21 0.61
CA GLN A 87 24.42 9.23 1.64
C GLN A 87 23.15 9.68 2.39
N SER A 88 22.02 9.82 1.68
CA SER A 88 20.74 10.22 2.28
C SER A 88 20.21 9.18 3.28
N ASN A 89 20.44 7.89 3.03
CA ASN A 89 20.02 6.81 3.93
C ASN A 89 20.88 6.71 5.19
N THR A 90 22.19 7.02 5.11
CA THR A 90 23.08 6.99 6.27
C THR A 90 22.78 8.11 7.28
N LEU A 91 22.39 9.30 6.80
CA LEU A 91 22.03 10.44 7.67
C LEU A 91 20.64 10.28 8.33
N GLN A 92 19.72 9.51 7.74
CA GLN A 92 18.44 9.18 8.39
C GLN A 92 18.57 8.12 9.49
N LEU A 93 19.59 7.26 9.44
CA LEU A 93 19.87 6.26 10.48
C LEU A 93 20.51 6.92 11.73
N GLN A 94 21.39 7.90 11.57
CA GLN A 94 21.97 8.62 12.72
C GLN A 94 20.95 9.51 13.46
N ASN A 95 20.01 10.15 12.76
CA ASN A 95 18.96 10.97 13.40
C ASN A 95 17.89 10.16 14.15
N LYS A 96 17.83 8.83 13.97
CA LYS A 96 16.95 7.93 14.73
C LYS A 96 17.59 7.42 16.03
N GLU A 97 18.91 7.36 16.12
CA GLU A 97 19.62 6.93 17.34
C GLU A 97 19.67 8.02 18.42
N ASP A 98 19.70 9.30 18.03
CA ASP A 98 19.72 10.42 18.98
C ASP A 98 18.34 10.77 19.58
N ASN A 99 17.23 10.39 18.92
CA ASN A 99 15.88 10.59 19.47
C ASN A 99 15.39 9.43 20.36
N GLN A 100 16.09 8.30 20.42
CA GLN A 100 15.73 7.18 21.32
C GLN A 100 16.48 7.21 22.67
N LYS A 101 17.47 8.09 22.85
CA LYS A 101 18.16 8.29 24.14
C LYS A 101 17.55 9.38 25.02
N SER A 102 16.53 10.12 24.55
CA SER A 102 15.91 11.23 25.29
C SER A 102 14.59 10.91 26.03
N GLU A 103 14.01 9.71 25.88
CA GLU A 103 12.72 9.37 26.53
C GLU A 103 12.83 8.40 27.73
N ASN A 104 14.02 7.87 28.04
CA ASN A 104 14.20 6.93 29.16
C ASN A 104 14.71 7.55 30.48
N ASN A 105 14.88 8.87 30.57
CA ASN A 105 15.36 9.54 31.79
C ASN A 105 14.31 10.42 32.50
N SER A 106 13.02 10.10 32.40
CA SER A 106 11.94 10.87 33.08
C SER A 106 11.02 10.03 33.98
N LYS A 107 11.57 8.99 34.63
CA LYS A 107 10.88 8.28 35.73
C LYS A 107 11.84 7.85 36.85
N GLN A 108 12.60 8.80 37.38
CA GLN A 108 13.19 8.68 38.72
C GLN A 108 12.95 10.00 39.46
N ASN A 109 11.74 10.15 39.99
CA ASN A 109 11.50 10.95 41.18
C ASN A 109 10.05 10.78 41.62
N THR A 110 9.83 9.89 42.59
CA THR A 110 8.82 10.02 43.65
C THR A 110 8.99 8.84 44.61
N LYS A 111 9.03 9.15 45.90
CA LYS A 111 9.13 8.25 47.08
C LYS A 111 10.55 7.94 47.58
N ALA A 112 11.07 8.85 48.38
CA ALA A 112 11.75 8.49 49.63
C ALA A 112 11.69 9.67 50.60
N ILE A 113 10.66 9.69 51.46
CA ILE A 113 10.63 10.47 52.69
C ILE A 113 10.11 9.55 53.80
N THR A 114 10.82 9.63 54.94
CA THR A 114 10.57 9.17 56.32
C THR A 114 11.03 7.78 56.79
N SER A 115 12.11 7.85 57.60
CA SER A 115 12.44 7.16 58.87
C SER A 115 12.72 5.65 58.85
N GLY A 116 13.80 5.11 59.42
CA GLY A 116 14.87 5.67 60.27
C GLY A 116 15.71 4.51 60.83
N GLN A 117 16.86 4.86 61.43
CA GLN A 117 17.82 4.04 62.19
C GLN A 117 18.91 3.29 61.42
N GLU A 118 19.95 4.07 61.09
CA GLU A 118 21.30 3.93 61.65
C GLU A 118 21.73 2.55 62.17
N GLN A 119 22.66 1.90 61.44
CA GLN A 119 23.80 1.23 62.07
C GLN A 119 25.06 1.47 61.24
N LEU A 120 25.86 2.41 61.76
CA LEU A 120 27.27 2.59 61.44
C LEU A 120 28.04 1.35 61.88
N ASN A 121 28.72 0.70 60.91
CA ASN A 121 29.71 -0.32 61.19
C ASN A 121 31.05 0.38 61.53
N SER A 122 31.15 0.91 62.75
CA SER A 122 32.41 1.35 63.33
C SER A 122 33.11 0.16 63.98
N LYS A 123 34.22 -0.28 63.37
CA LYS A 123 35.24 -1.12 64.00
C LYS A 123 35.94 -0.31 65.10
N THR A 124 35.36 -0.31 66.30
CA THR A 124 35.98 0.22 67.51
C THR A 124 36.49 -0.92 68.37
N LYS A 125 37.80 -0.94 68.54
CA LYS A 125 38.54 -1.63 69.59
C LYS A 125 37.93 -1.29 70.96
N HIS A 126 37.48 -2.29 71.69
CA HIS A 126 37.35 -2.26 73.15
C HIS A 126 38.06 -3.53 73.63
N ASN A 127 39.30 -3.44 74.13
CA ASN A 127 39.60 -3.07 75.52
C ASN A 127 38.60 -3.69 76.49
N HIS A 128 38.92 -4.92 76.90
CA HIS A 128 38.55 -5.47 78.20
C HIS A 128 38.78 -4.40 79.28
N PRO A 129 37.76 -3.98 80.05
CA PRO A 129 37.97 -3.72 81.45
C PRO A 129 37.86 -5.08 82.14
N GLU A 130 38.99 -5.56 82.65
CA GLU A 130 39.00 -6.59 83.68
C GLU A 130 38.00 -6.18 84.76
N ILE A 131 36.98 -7.02 84.97
CA ILE A 131 36.16 -6.92 86.17
C ILE A 131 37.11 -7.26 87.31
N PRO A 132 37.41 -6.33 88.23
CA PRO A 132 38.23 -6.63 89.38
C PRO A 132 37.49 -7.71 90.17
N ARG A 133 38.13 -8.87 90.35
CA ARG A 133 37.77 -9.80 91.41
C ARG A 133 37.80 -9.01 92.71
N LEU A 134 36.63 -8.60 93.17
CA LEU A 134 36.43 -8.19 94.55
C LEU A 134 36.58 -9.47 95.38
N ASP A 135 37.82 -9.79 95.74
CA ASP A 135 38.11 -10.64 96.89
C ASP A 135 37.54 -9.91 98.11
N SER A 136 36.27 -10.21 98.38
CA SER A 136 35.57 -9.75 99.57
C SER A 136 36.24 -10.46 100.75
N LEU A 137 37.12 -9.70 101.40
CA LEU A 137 37.64 -9.92 102.74
C LEU A 137 36.48 -10.09 103.72
N THR A 138 35.90 -11.29 103.78
CA THR A 138 35.11 -11.70 104.93
C THR A 138 36.06 -12.30 105.95
N SER A 139 36.49 -11.41 106.83
CA SER A 139 37.04 -11.68 108.15
C SER A 139 36.22 -12.77 108.86
N ASP A 140 36.66 -14.02 108.79
CA ASP A 140 36.24 -15.08 109.70
C ASP A 140 37.00 -14.92 111.03
N ASN A 141 36.76 -13.79 111.70
CA ASN A 141 37.03 -13.65 113.12
C ASN A 141 35.97 -14.43 113.88
N LYS A 142 36.08 -15.76 113.88
CA LYS A 142 35.40 -16.59 114.89
C LYS A 142 36.03 -16.28 116.24
N GLN A 143 35.46 -15.29 116.93
CA GLN A 143 35.67 -15.13 118.36
C GLN A 143 35.26 -16.44 119.04
N LYS A 144 36.26 -17.15 119.57
CA LYS A 144 36.06 -18.25 120.52
C LYS A 144 35.49 -17.64 121.80
N SER A 145 34.17 -17.63 121.96
CA SER A 145 33.55 -17.47 123.27
C SER A 145 33.72 -18.78 124.03
N VAL A 146 34.81 -18.91 124.77
CA VAL A 146 34.98 -19.95 125.79
C VAL A 146 34.77 -19.27 127.14
N TYR A 147 33.51 -19.13 127.55
CA TYR A 147 33.15 -19.08 128.95
C TYR A 147 32.85 -20.52 129.35
N GLN A 148 33.83 -21.19 129.98
CA GLN A 148 33.53 -22.31 130.87
C GLN A 148 33.08 -21.69 132.18
N LEU A 149 31.76 -21.67 132.38
CA LEU A 149 31.17 -21.58 133.72
C LEU A 149 30.72 -23.00 134.04
N ASP A 150 31.58 -23.71 134.75
CA ASP A 150 31.18 -24.90 135.50
C ASP A 150 30.36 -24.42 136.70
N ASP A 151 29.23 -25.11 136.89
CA ASP A 151 28.35 -25.13 138.07
C ASP A 151 27.94 -23.79 138.69
N ASP A 152 26.75 -23.32 138.31
CA ASP A 152 25.69 -23.02 139.28
C ASP A 152 24.32 -22.97 138.57
N GLU A 153 23.41 -23.83 139.01
CA GLU A 153 22.03 -23.88 138.56
C GLU A 153 21.30 -22.57 138.94
N GLN A 154 20.70 -21.90 137.93
CA GLN A 154 19.85 -20.68 138.01
C GLN A 154 20.48 -19.31 137.67
N ASP A 155 21.21 -19.19 136.55
CA ASP A 155 21.45 -17.86 135.94
C ASP A 155 20.50 -17.60 134.75
N GLU A 156 19.43 -16.83 135.01
CA GLU A 156 18.39 -16.47 134.03
C GLU A 156 18.95 -15.69 132.83
N TRP A 157 20.06 -14.97 132.99
CA TRP A 157 20.71 -14.23 131.91
C TRP A 157 21.39 -15.15 130.89
N ALA A 158 21.95 -16.28 131.33
CA ALA A 158 22.52 -17.28 130.43
C ALA A 158 21.43 -17.96 129.59
N ALA A 159 20.22 -18.14 130.14
CA ALA A 159 19.06 -18.65 129.40
C ALA A 159 18.57 -17.66 128.34
N ILE A 160 18.56 -16.34 128.64
CA ILE A 160 18.21 -15.29 127.68
C ILE A 160 19.24 -15.25 126.52
N ILE A 161 20.54 -15.31 126.81
CA ILE A 161 21.58 -15.33 125.77
C ILE A 161 21.49 -16.59 124.90
N LYS A 162 21.20 -17.76 125.49
CA LYS A 162 20.93 -19.00 124.72
C LYS A 162 19.68 -18.87 123.86
N TYR A 163 18.61 -18.23 124.36
CA TYR A 163 17.40 -17.97 123.59
C TYR A 163 17.66 -17.01 122.42
N ASP A 164 18.36 -15.90 122.65
CA ASP A 164 18.69 -14.90 121.62
C ASP A 164 19.63 -15.48 120.54
N THR A 165 20.59 -16.31 120.93
CA THR A 165 21.47 -17.01 119.96
C THR A 165 20.71 -18.02 119.12
N VAL A 166 19.77 -18.77 119.70
CA VAL A 166 18.86 -19.66 118.96
C VAL A 166 17.95 -18.86 118.02
N LEU A 167 17.44 -17.71 118.47
CA LEU A 167 16.57 -16.85 117.68
C LEU A 167 17.32 -16.21 116.51
N TYR A 168 18.57 -15.77 116.73
CA TYR A 168 19.46 -15.29 115.67
C TYR A 168 19.83 -16.38 114.66
N GLN A 169 20.13 -17.60 115.12
CA GLN A 169 20.37 -18.74 114.24
C GLN A 169 19.13 -19.04 113.38
N LYS A 170 17.94 -19.01 113.98
CA LYS A 170 16.66 -19.17 113.27
C LYS A 170 16.42 -18.05 112.26
N GLU A 171 16.72 -16.79 112.61
CA GLU A 171 16.61 -15.65 111.70
C GLU A 171 17.60 -15.76 110.52
N GLN A 172 18.83 -16.24 110.76
CA GLN A 172 19.81 -16.50 109.71
C GLN A 172 19.38 -17.64 108.78
N GLU A 173 18.81 -18.71 109.33
CA GLU A 173 18.23 -19.79 108.51
C GLU A 173 17.06 -19.29 107.67
N ASP A 174 16.16 -18.48 108.23
CA ASP A 174 15.02 -17.92 107.52
C ASP A 174 15.44 -16.86 106.48
N LYS A 175 16.51 -16.10 106.73
CA LYS A 175 17.15 -15.24 105.73
C LYS A 175 17.73 -16.06 104.59
N LYS A 176 18.45 -17.14 104.88
CA LYS A 176 19.01 -18.06 103.87
C LYS A 176 17.90 -18.72 103.05
N LYS A 177 16.79 -19.14 103.67
CA LYS A 177 15.60 -19.65 102.96
C LYS A 177 14.98 -18.60 102.05
N ARG A 178 14.82 -17.35 102.50
CA ARG A 178 14.32 -16.24 101.67
C ARG A 178 15.24 -15.94 100.49
N GLU A 179 16.56 -15.93 100.70
CA GLU A 179 17.54 -15.75 99.63
C GLU A 179 17.49 -16.90 98.61
N GLN A 180 17.34 -18.15 99.06
CA GLN A 180 17.17 -19.30 98.18
C GLN A 180 15.87 -19.20 97.36
N GLN A 181 14.75 -18.81 97.99
CA GLN A 181 13.48 -18.59 97.29
C GLN A 181 13.58 -17.46 96.27
N LEU A 182 14.27 -16.36 96.59
CA LEU A 182 14.48 -15.25 95.66
C LEU A 182 15.35 -15.68 94.46
N ARG A 183 16.43 -16.43 94.72
CA ARG A 183 17.27 -17.00 93.65
C ARG A 183 16.50 -17.97 92.77
N GLN A 184 15.62 -18.79 93.35
CA GLN A 184 14.78 -19.72 92.61
C GLN A 184 13.78 -18.98 91.72
N LYS A 185 13.08 -17.96 92.25
CA LYS A 185 12.18 -17.10 91.46
C LYS A 185 12.93 -16.39 90.32
N LEU A 186 14.11 -15.84 90.59
CA LEU A 186 14.93 -15.19 89.58
C LEU A 186 15.36 -16.17 88.47
N LYS A 187 15.72 -17.41 88.84
CA LYS A 187 16.03 -18.46 87.88
C LYS A 187 14.80 -18.82 87.03
N ASP A 188 13.64 -19.00 87.65
CA ASP A 188 12.40 -19.34 86.96
C ASP A 188 11.97 -18.22 85.98
N ASP A 189 12.12 -16.95 86.37
CA ASP A 189 11.86 -15.80 85.51
C ASP A 189 12.85 -15.70 84.34
N LEU A 190 14.14 -15.95 84.57
CA LEU A 190 15.16 -15.99 83.51
C LEU A 190 14.90 -17.15 82.54
N ASP A 191 14.56 -18.34 83.04
CA ASP A 191 14.20 -19.50 82.23
C ASP A 191 12.92 -19.24 81.41
N LYS A 192 11.96 -18.51 81.98
CA LYS A 192 10.76 -18.05 81.27
C LYS A 192 11.11 -17.08 80.14
N GLN A 193 11.97 -16.09 80.39
CA GLN A 193 12.43 -15.15 79.36
C GLN A 193 13.20 -15.85 78.23
N LEU A 194 14.03 -16.84 78.55
CA LEU A 194 14.73 -17.65 77.55
C LEU A 194 13.76 -18.43 76.67
N LYS A 195 12.74 -19.07 77.27
CA LYS A 195 11.69 -19.79 76.54
C LYS A 195 10.87 -18.86 75.65
N GLU A 196 10.49 -17.69 76.14
CA GLU A 196 9.75 -16.70 75.36
C GLU A 196 10.57 -16.18 74.18
N LYS A 197 11.85 -15.86 74.40
CA LYS A 197 12.78 -15.47 73.33
C LYS A 197 12.95 -16.57 72.27
N GLU A 198 13.05 -17.83 72.69
CA GLU A 198 13.13 -18.97 71.77
C GLU A 198 11.84 -19.15 70.96
N GLN A 199 10.68 -18.97 71.59
CA GLN A 199 9.38 -19.01 70.91
C GLN A 199 9.24 -17.89 69.88
N ILE A 200 9.62 -16.66 70.23
CA ILE A 200 9.61 -15.52 69.30
C ILE A 200 10.53 -15.82 68.11
N LYS A 201 11.76 -16.29 68.37
CA LYS A 201 12.70 -16.66 67.30
C LYS A 201 12.14 -17.75 66.37
N LYS A 202 11.45 -18.76 66.91
CA LYS A 202 10.77 -19.79 66.11
C LYS A 202 9.63 -19.22 65.27
N GLN A 203 8.83 -18.31 65.83
CA GLN A 203 7.75 -17.65 65.09
C GLN A 203 8.28 -16.74 63.98
N GLU A 204 9.36 -15.99 64.23
CA GLU A 204 10.03 -15.16 63.23
C GLU A 204 10.59 -16.01 62.10
N ALA A 205 11.28 -17.13 62.41
CA ALA A 205 11.79 -18.05 61.40
C ALA A 205 10.67 -18.65 60.52
N LEU A 206 9.51 -18.97 61.12
CA LEU A 206 8.35 -19.44 60.37
C LEU A 206 7.75 -18.36 59.47
N LYS A 207 7.64 -17.11 59.97
CA LYS A 207 7.17 -15.97 59.17
C LYS A 207 8.12 -15.66 58.02
N GLU A 208 9.42 -15.71 58.26
CA GLU A 208 10.44 -15.51 57.23
C GLU A 208 10.35 -16.61 56.16
N ALA A 209 10.22 -17.88 56.56
CA ALA A 209 10.03 -18.98 55.62
C ALA A 209 8.76 -18.81 54.77
N GLN A 210 7.64 -18.41 55.38
CA GLN A 210 6.40 -18.12 54.65
C GLN A 210 6.56 -16.95 53.67
N PHE A 211 7.25 -15.89 54.08
CA PHE A 211 7.53 -14.74 53.23
C PHE A 211 8.39 -15.13 52.02
N LEU A 212 9.44 -15.93 52.24
CA LEU A 212 10.29 -16.44 51.17
C LEU A 212 9.50 -17.30 50.19
N GLN A 213 8.65 -18.21 50.68
CA GLN A 213 7.80 -19.05 49.85
C GLN A 213 6.81 -18.23 49.00
N GLN A 214 6.14 -17.23 49.58
CA GLN A 214 5.25 -16.33 48.84
C GLN A 214 6.00 -15.50 47.79
N ASN A 215 7.24 -15.08 48.11
CA ASN A 215 8.06 -14.35 47.16
C ASN A 215 8.50 -15.24 45.99
N GLU A 216 8.84 -16.49 46.25
CA GLU A 216 9.17 -17.48 45.23
C GLU A 216 7.96 -17.76 44.32
N GLN A 217 6.76 -17.93 44.89
CA GLN A 217 5.52 -18.10 44.12
C GLN A 217 5.25 -16.89 43.21
N ARG A 218 5.35 -15.67 43.73
CA ARG A 218 5.20 -14.45 42.91
C ARG A 218 6.22 -14.37 41.79
N LYS A 219 7.46 -14.81 42.04
CA LYS A 219 8.51 -14.87 41.01
C LYS A 219 8.14 -15.88 39.92
N GLN A 220 7.67 -17.07 40.29
CA GLN A 220 7.24 -18.09 39.33
C GLN A 220 6.04 -17.61 38.49
N GLU A 221 5.04 -16.97 39.10
CA GLU A 221 3.90 -16.38 38.39
C GLU A 221 4.34 -15.31 37.39
N PHE A 222 5.29 -14.46 37.79
CA PHE A 222 5.85 -13.44 36.90
C PHE A 222 6.60 -14.04 35.71
N GLU A 223 7.40 -15.08 35.93
CA GLU A 223 8.10 -15.81 34.86
C GLU A 223 7.12 -16.48 33.89
N GLN A 224 6.02 -17.07 34.40
CA GLN A 224 4.96 -17.64 33.57
C GLN A 224 4.26 -16.57 32.75
N PHE A 225 3.94 -15.41 33.33
CA PHE A 225 3.32 -14.30 32.63
C PHE A 225 4.22 -13.75 31.51
N GLU A 226 5.51 -13.56 31.77
CA GLU A 226 6.49 -13.16 30.76
C GLU A 226 6.60 -14.20 29.63
N LYS A 227 6.55 -15.50 29.96
CA LYS A 227 6.55 -16.57 28.97
C LYS A 227 5.30 -16.52 28.08
N GLN A 228 4.11 -16.40 28.67
CA GLN A 228 2.85 -16.26 27.93
C GLN A 228 2.85 -15.02 27.03
N LYS A 229 3.36 -13.89 27.52
CA LYS A 229 3.48 -12.65 26.74
C LYS A 229 4.41 -12.84 25.54
N LYS A 230 5.54 -13.53 25.71
CA LYS A 230 6.45 -13.86 24.61
C LYS A 230 5.78 -14.79 23.58
N GLU A 231 5.02 -15.78 24.03
CA GLU A 231 4.27 -16.68 23.15
C GLU A 231 3.18 -15.93 22.36
N GLN A 232 2.44 -15.02 23.00
CA GLN A 232 1.46 -14.17 22.32
C GLN A 232 2.11 -13.26 21.26
N ILE A 233 3.27 -12.67 21.57
CA ILE A 233 4.02 -11.86 20.59
C ILE A 233 4.45 -12.72 19.40
N LYS A 234 4.98 -13.93 19.64
CA LYS A 234 5.35 -14.87 18.57
C LYS A 234 4.16 -15.27 17.72
N LEU A 235 3.01 -15.53 18.34
CA LEU A 235 1.78 -15.90 17.63
C LEU A 235 1.29 -14.74 16.74
N LYS A 236 1.30 -13.50 17.26
CA LYS A 236 1.00 -12.29 16.46
C LYS A 236 1.96 -12.12 15.29
N GLN A 237 3.26 -12.31 15.49
CA GLN A 237 4.26 -12.25 14.41
C GLN A 237 4.01 -13.32 13.35
N LEU A 238 3.59 -14.52 13.76
CA LEU A 238 3.29 -15.63 12.84
C LEU A 238 2.01 -15.37 12.04
N GLU A 239 0.96 -14.83 12.68
CA GLU A 239 -0.27 -14.41 12.00
C GLU A 239 -0.01 -13.27 11.00
N GLU A 240 0.79 -12.27 11.39
CA GLU A 240 1.17 -11.18 10.50
C GLU A 240 1.97 -11.70 9.30
N LYS A 241 2.92 -12.62 9.52
CA LYS A 241 3.66 -13.28 8.43
C LYS A 241 2.70 -14.02 7.50
N LYS A 242 1.77 -14.80 8.03
CA LYS A 242 0.77 -15.54 7.24
C LYS A 242 -0.09 -14.58 6.39
N LEU A 243 -0.53 -13.47 6.95
CA LEU A 243 -1.30 -12.45 6.21
C LEU A 243 -0.47 -11.80 5.10
N ARG A 244 0.80 -11.47 5.36
CA ARG A 244 1.71 -10.95 4.32
C ARG A 244 1.92 -11.97 3.21
N ASP A 245 2.15 -13.24 3.55
CA ASP A 245 2.33 -14.31 2.57
C ASP A 245 1.06 -14.53 1.72
N GLU A 246 -0.12 -14.46 2.35
CA GLU A 246 -1.41 -14.52 1.66
C GLU A 246 -1.60 -13.34 0.70
N GLN A 247 -1.28 -12.12 1.12
CA GLN A 247 -1.35 -10.92 0.27
C GLN A 247 -0.43 -11.05 -0.95
N VAL A 248 0.82 -11.48 -0.75
CA VAL A 248 1.78 -11.71 -1.84
C VAL A 248 1.27 -12.76 -2.81
N GLN A 249 0.64 -13.83 -2.31
CA GLN A 249 0.08 -14.88 -3.16
C GLN A 249 -1.13 -14.40 -3.95
N GLN A 250 -2.03 -13.63 -3.33
CA GLN A 250 -3.17 -13.00 -4.01
C GLN A 250 -2.68 -12.03 -5.11
N GLU A 251 -1.66 -11.23 -4.84
CA GLU A 251 -1.08 -10.30 -5.83
C GLU A 251 -0.43 -11.05 -6.99
N LYS A 252 0.33 -12.13 -6.71
CA LYS A 252 0.88 -13.02 -7.76
C LYS A 252 -0.21 -13.62 -8.63
N ASN A 253 -1.32 -14.05 -8.04
CA ASN A 253 -2.45 -14.62 -8.78
C ASN A 253 -3.12 -13.55 -9.66
N LYS A 254 -3.42 -12.37 -9.11
CA LYS A 254 -3.96 -11.24 -9.88
C LYS A 254 -3.05 -10.84 -11.04
N ARG A 255 -1.74 -10.80 -10.82
CA ARG A 255 -0.76 -10.52 -11.88
C ARG A 255 -0.75 -11.59 -12.97
N ARG A 256 -0.87 -12.88 -12.59
CA ARG A 256 -0.98 -13.99 -13.55
C ARG A 256 -2.28 -13.92 -14.36
N GLU A 257 -3.40 -13.57 -13.73
CA GLU A 257 -4.69 -13.39 -14.40
C GLU A 257 -4.66 -12.20 -15.37
N SER A 258 -4.16 -11.05 -14.93
CA SER A 258 -3.95 -9.87 -15.78
C SER A 258 -3.05 -10.20 -16.99
N LEU A 259 -1.95 -10.93 -16.77
CA LEU A 259 -1.09 -11.38 -17.88
C LEU A 259 -1.81 -12.33 -18.83
N LYS A 260 -2.65 -13.24 -18.32
CA LYS A 260 -3.47 -14.13 -19.16
C LYS A 260 -4.49 -13.35 -19.98
N GLN A 261 -5.17 -12.38 -19.38
CA GLN A 261 -6.14 -11.52 -20.06
C GLN A 261 -5.48 -10.67 -21.14
N SER A 262 -4.33 -10.04 -20.83
CA SER A 262 -3.55 -9.30 -21.82
C SER A 262 -3.12 -10.19 -22.99
N LYS A 263 -2.59 -11.39 -22.73
CA LYS A 263 -2.25 -12.34 -23.80
C LYS A 263 -3.47 -12.76 -24.64
N LEU A 264 -4.64 -12.89 -24.02
CA LEU A 264 -5.87 -13.25 -24.72
C LEU A 264 -6.31 -12.11 -25.65
N GLN A 265 -6.27 -10.87 -25.17
CA GLN A 265 -6.51 -9.67 -25.98
C GLN A 265 -5.50 -9.53 -27.12
N ASP A 266 -4.21 -9.77 -26.86
CA ASP A 266 -3.16 -9.76 -27.89
C ASP A 266 -3.41 -10.83 -28.95
N ASN A 267 -3.80 -12.04 -28.53
CA ASN A 267 -4.15 -13.12 -29.46
C ASN A 267 -5.40 -12.79 -30.29
N GLU A 268 -6.43 -12.20 -29.70
CA GLU A 268 -7.63 -11.73 -30.41
C GLU A 268 -7.27 -10.67 -31.45
N MET A 269 -6.41 -9.70 -31.09
CA MET A 269 -5.92 -8.68 -32.02
C MET A 269 -5.10 -9.30 -33.16
N LEU A 270 -4.19 -10.23 -32.86
CA LEU A 270 -3.43 -10.95 -33.88
C LEU A 270 -4.33 -11.76 -34.80
N GLN A 271 -5.40 -12.36 -34.27
CA GLN A 271 -6.37 -13.10 -35.06
C GLN A 271 -7.19 -12.17 -35.97
N GLN A 272 -7.60 -11.00 -35.47
CA GLN A 272 -8.24 -9.96 -36.29
C GLN A 272 -7.31 -9.49 -37.41
N LEU A 273 -6.04 -9.20 -37.10
CA LEU A 273 -5.04 -8.78 -38.08
C LEU A 273 -4.81 -9.87 -39.15
N LYS A 274 -4.73 -11.14 -38.73
CA LYS A 274 -4.62 -12.27 -39.66
C LYS A 274 -5.84 -12.40 -40.56
N ASN A 275 -7.03 -12.18 -40.02
CA ASN A 275 -8.27 -12.17 -40.80
C ASN A 275 -8.31 -11.00 -41.79
N GLU A 276 -7.86 -9.81 -41.38
CA GLU A 276 -7.73 -8.62 -42.23
C GLU A 276 -6.77 -8.90 -43.41
N ILE A 277 -5.58 -9.43 -43.12
CA ILE A 277 -4.58 -9.81 -44.13
C ILE A 277 -5.14 -10.89 -45.08
N SER A 278 -5.83 -11.89 -44.55
CA SER A 278 -6.46 -12.93 -45.37
C SER A 278 -7.55 -12.36 -46.27
N ARG A 279 -8.34 -11.40 -45.78
CA ARG A 279 -9.39 -10.73 -46.55
C ARG A 279 -8.79 -9.84 -47.64
N GLU A 280 -7.77 -9.05 -47.31
CA GLU A 280 -7.04 -8.24 -48.28
C GLU A 280 -6.40 -9.12 -49.38
N SER A 281 -5.81 -10.25 -49.00
CA SER A 281 -5.27 -11.24 -49.95
C SER A 281 -6.34 -11.81 -50.88
N GLN A 282 -7.53 -12.16 -50.34
CA GLN A 282 -8.65 -12.62 -51.13
C GLN A 282 -9.17 -11.54 -52.10
N GLU A 283 -9.28 -10.29 -51.64
CA GLU A 283 -9.70 -9.17 -52.49
C GLU A 283 -8.69 -8.88 -53.61
N LEU A 284 -7.40 -8.96 -53.31
CA LEU A 284 -6.34 -8.81 -54.30
C LEU A 284 -6.37 -9.95 -55.34
N ASN A 285 -6.56 -11.20 -54.89
CA ASN A 285 -6.74 -12.33 -55.78
C ASN A 285 -8.00 -12.19 -56.65
N LYS A 286 -9.11 -11.71 -56.08
CA LYS A 286 -10.35 -11.44 -56.82
C LYS A 286 -10.14 -10.36 -57.88
N LYS A 287 -9.43 -9.26 -57.55
CA LYS A 287 -9.05 -8.23 -58.52
C LYS A 287 -8.16 -8.80 -59.64
N ARG A 288 -7.18 -9.65 -59.29
CA ARG A 288 -6.32 -10.31 -60.27
C ARG A 288 -7.11 -11.24 -61.19
N GLN A 289 -8.08 -11.98 -60.65
CA GLN A 289 -8.97 -12.84 -61.42
C GLN A 289 -9.84 -12.00 -62.37
N GLN A 290 -10.47 -10.93 -61.88
CA GLN A 290 -11.25 -10.02 -62.70
C GLN A 290 -10.43 -9.38 -63.83
N GLN A 291 -9.15 -9.04 -63.58
CA GLN A 291 -8.25 -8.55 -64.62
C GLN A 291 -7.96 -9.62 -65.68
N LYS A 292 -7.72 -10.87 -65.26
CA LYS A 292 -7.56 -12.00 -66.19
C LYS A 292 -8.81 -12.23 -67.03
N ASP A 293 -9.99 -12.21 -66.41
CA ASP A 293 -11.25 -12.42 -67.09
C ASP A 293 -11.53 -11.30 -68.12
N LYS A 294 -11.26 -10.04 -67.74
CA LYS A 294 -11.32 -8.90 -68.67
C LYS A 294 -10.35 -9.04 -69.83
N PHE A 295 -9.13 -9.48 -69.56
CA PHE A 295 -8.12 -9.69 -70.61
C PHE A 295 -8.53 -10.80 -71.57
N LEU A 296 -9.06 -11.92 -71.06
CA LEU A 296 -9.64 -12.99 -71.87
C LEU A 296 -10.83 -12.50 -72.70
N GLN A 297 -11.69 -11.66 -72.13
CA GLN A 297 -12.81 -11.06 -72.85
C GLN A 297 -12.33 -10.20 -74.03
N ILE A 298 -11.31 -9.35 -73.81
CA ILE A 298 -10.71 -8.52 -74.87
C ILE A 298 -10.06 -9.39 -75.95
N LEU A 299 -9.36 -10.47 -75.58
CA LEU A 299 -8.80 -11.41 -76.55
C LEU A 299 -9.89 -12.06 -77.41
N LYS A 300 -10.98 -12.49 -76.79
CA LYS A 300 -12.12 -13.09 -77.50
C LYS A 300 -12.81 -12.08 -78.42
N GLU A 301 -12.97 -10.84 -77.97
CA GLU A 301 -13.53 -9.75 -78.78
C GLU A 301 -12.61 -9.43 -79.99
N ASN A 302 -11.31 -9.35 -79.77
CA ASN A 302 -10.33 -9.17 -80.86
C ASN A 302 -10.34 -10.33 -81.86
N GLU A 303 -10.47 -11.57 -81.39
CA GLU A 303 -10.59 -12.75 -82.25
C GLU A 303 -11.89 -12.69 -83.08
N GLN A 304 -13.02 -12.32 -82.46
CA GLN A 304 -14.28 -12.12 -83.17
C GLN A 304 -14.19 -10.99 -84.20
N LEU A 305 -13.54 -9.88 -83.89
CA LEU A 305 -13.30 -8.79 -84.83
C LEU A 305 -12.44 -9.24 -86.01
N ARG A 306 -11.39 -10.04 -85.76
CA ARG A 306 -10.60 -10.65 -86.84
C ARG A 306 -11.43 -11.58 -87.71
N SER A 307 -12.28 -12.42 -87.11
CA SER A 307 -13.17 -13.31 -87.83
C SER A 307 -14.16 -12.53 -88.70
N LYS A 308 -14.81 -11.50 -88.13
CA LYS A 308 -15.73 -10.63 -88.87
C LYS A 308 -15.04 -9.88 -90.00
N ALA A 309 -13.85 -9.34 -89.77
CA ALA A 309 -13.08 -8.68 -90.83
C ALA A 309 -12.71 -9.65 -91.96
N GLN A 310 -12.38 -10.90 -91.65
CA GLN A 310 -12.15 -11.93 -92.68
C GLN A 310 -13.43 -12.27 -93.44
N GLU A 311 -14.59 -12.34 -92.78
CA GLU A 311 -15.89 -12.55 -93.42
C GLU A 311 -16.26 -11.36 -94.31
N GLU A 312 -16.07 -10.12 -93.86
CA GLU A 312 -16.29 -8.92 -94.66
C GLU A 312 -15.39 -8.88 -95.90
N ILE A 313 -14.11 -9.25 -95.77
CA ILE A 313 -13.20 -9.36 -96.93
C ILE A 313 -13.70 -10.43 -97.90
N LYS A 314 -14.22 -11.56 -97.42
CA LYS A 314 -14.80 -12.60 -98.29
C LYS A 314 -16.06 -12.08 -99.01
N LEU A 315 -16.97 -11.46 -98.28
CA LEU A 315 -18.18 -10.85 -98.83
C LEU A 315 -17.85 -9.76 -99.86
N GLN A 316 -16.84 -8.93 -99.60
CA GLN A 316 -16.39 -7.90 -100.54
C GLN A 316 -15.82 -8.53 -101.81
N LYS A 317 -15.01 -9.59 -101.70
CA LYS A 317 -14.53 -10.34 -102.87
C LYS A 317 -15.67 -10.98 -103.67
N GLU A 318 -16.68 -11.51 -103.00
CA GLU A 318 -17.88 -12.04 -103.67
C GLU A 318 -18.68 -10.95 -104.35
N PHE A 319 -18.83 -9.79 -103.72
CA PHE A 319 -19.52 -8.64 -104.30
C PHE A 319 -18.76 -8.07 -105.50
N ASP A 320 -17.44 -7.90 -105.39
CA ASP A 320 -16.56 -7.47 -106.48
C ASP A 320 -16.61 -8.49 -107.63
N SER A 321 -16.62 -9.79 -107.33
CA SER A 321 -16.76 -10.83 -108.35
C SER A 321 -18.11 -10.77 -109.06
N LYS A 322 -19.21 -10.59 -108.32
CA LYS A 322 -20.55 -10.37 -108.91
C LYS A 322 -20.60 -9.09 -109.74
N LEU A 323 -19.98 -8.01 -109.27
CA LEU A 323 -19.92 -6.74 -109.98
C LEU A 323 -19.11 -6.89 -111.27
N GLN A 324 -17.98 -7.59 -111.24
CA GLN A 324 -17.18 -7.91 -112.44
C GLN A 324 -17.99 -8.77 -113.42
N GLN A 325 -18.74 -9.76 -112.93
CA GLN A 325 -19.63 -10.57 -113.78
C GLN A 325 -20.72 -9.70 -114.43
N GLN A 326 -21.35 -8.79 -113.68
CA GLN A 326 -22.35 -7.87 -114.22
C GLN A 326 -21.73 -6.86 -115.20
N GLN A 327 -20.53 -6.37 -114.95
CA GLN A 327 -19.80 -5.51 -115.88
C GLN A 327 -19.45 -6.26 -117.16
N LEU A 328 -18.99 -7.51 -117.06
CA LEU A 328 -18.72 -8.37 -118.21
C LEU A 328 -20.01 -8.64 -118.99
N GLN A 329 -21.10 -8.95 -118.30
CA GLN A 329 -22.41 -9.14 -118.92
C GLN A 329 -22.87 -7.86 -119.63
N LYS A 330 -22.75 -6.69 -118.99
CA LYS A 330 -23.00 -5.40 -119.65
C LYS A 330 -22.07 -5.13 -120.81
N LEU A 331 -20.81 -5.57 -120.76
CA LEU A 331 -19.86 -5.41 -121.85
C LEU A 331 -20.25 -6.28 -123.04
N ILE A 332 -20.74 -7.50 -122.77
CA ILE A 332 -21.31 -8.41 -123.77
C ILE A 332 -22.58 -7.80 -124.35
N GLU A 333 -23.50 -7.30 -123.51
CA GLU A 333 -24.71 -6.59 -123.97
C GLU A 333 -24.36 -5.32 -124.75
N ASP A 334 -23.33 -4.59 -124.35
CA ASP A 334 -22.83 -3.42 -125.06
C ASP A 334 -22.11 -3.81 -126.35
N ASP A 335 -21.48 -4.99 -126.44
CA ASP A 335 -20.89 -5.53 -127.65
C ASP A 335 -21.95 -6.01 -128.63
N GLU A 336 -22.96 -6.72 -128.14
CA GLU A 336 -24.16 -7.06 -128.91
C GLU A 336 -24.88 -5.78 -129.36
N ARG A 337 -25.02 -4.79 -128.48
CA ARG A 337 -25.56 -3.48 -128.82
C ARG A 337 -24.62 -2.72 -129.73
N ARG A 338 -23.29 -2.85 -129.64
CA ARG A 338 -22.33 -2.24 -130.58
C ARG A 338 -22.40 -2.92 -131.93
N GLU A 339 -22.68 -4.21 -131.99
CA GLU A 339 -22.86 -4.96 -133.23
C GLU A 339 -24.21 -4.62 -133.87
N GLN A 340 -25.27 -4.51 -133.07
CA GLN A 340 -26.57 -3.96 -133.48
C GLN A 340 -26.43 -2.50 -133.89
N GLN A 341 -25.70 -1.68 -133.14
CA GLN A 341 -25.40 -0.29 -133.47
C GLN A 341 -24.42 -0.18 -134.64
N LYS A 342 -23.58 -1.17 -134.93
CA LYS A 342 -22.72 -1.20 -136.12
C LYS A 342 -23.57 -1.53 -137.34
N LYS A 343 -24.52 -2.47 -137.22
CA LYS A 343 -25.58 -2.69 -138.22
C LYS A 343 -26.43 -1.43 -138.41
N GLU A 344 -26.81 -0.75 -137.32
CA GLU A 344 -27.55 0.50 -137.38
C GLU A 344 -26.68 1.68 -137.83
N ARG A 345 -25.37 1.70 -137.56
CA ARG A 345 -24.40 2.70 -138.03
C ARG A 345 -24.01 2.45 -139.46
N ASP A 346 -24.01 1.25 -140.00
CA ASP A 346 -23.91 1.07 -141.45
C ASP A 346 -25.17 1.61 -142.14
N ASN A 347 -26.33 1.45 -141.49
CA ASN A 347 -27.60 2.07 -141.92
C ASN A 347 -27.66 3.59 -141.65
N LYS A 348 -27.01 4.08 -140.59
CA LYS A 348 -26.98 5.49 -140.19
C LYS A 348 -25.80 6.24 -140.77
N ILE A 349 -24.64 5.67 -141.11
CA ILE A 349 -23.53 6.33 -141.83
C ILE A 349 -24.02 6.71 -143.23
N LYS A 350 -24.91 5.91 -143.81
CA LYS A 350 -25.75 6.33 -144.95
C LYS A 350 -26.65 7.55 -144.65
N GLN A 351 -27.12 7.73 -143.41
CA GLN A 351 -27.93 8.87 -142.97
C GLN A 351 -27.15 10.00 -142.25
N PHE A 352 -25.88 9.81 -141.84
CA PHE A 352 -25.09 10.67 -140.95
C PHE A 352 -23.80 11.18 -141.60
N MET A 353 -23.49 10.83 -142.87
CA MET A 353 -22.86 11.83 -143.76
C MET A 353 -23.70 13.13 -143.81
N SER A 354 -25.00 13.08 -143.45
CA SER A 354 -25.88 14.24 -143.49
C SER A 354 -25.74 15.20 -142.31
N ASN A 355 -25.39 14.77 -141.09
CA ASN A 355 -25.59 15.61 -139.89
C ASN A 355 -24.43 15.52 -138.91
N TYR A 356 -23.29 16.05 -139.34
CA TYR A 356 -22.09 16.31 -138.55
C TYR A 356 -22.41 17.06 -137.23
N SER A 357 -21.48 16.97 -136.28
CA SER A 357 -20.82 18.17 -135.73
C SER A 357 -21.04 18.58 -134.26
N HIS A 358 -22.21 18.50 -133.63
CA HIS A 358 -22.47 19.53 -132.59
C HIS A 358 -23.12 19.09 -131.27
N GLN A 359 -22.35 18.54 -130.32
CA GLN A 359 -22.53 18.79 -128.87
C GLN A 359 -21.55 18.00 -127.97
N VAL A 360 -20.34 18.53 -127.77
CA VAL A 360 -19.37 18.03 -126.75
C VAL A 360 -19.09 19.06 -125.64
N LEU A 361 -19.81 20.19 -125.62
CA LEU A 361 -19.48 21.34 -124.75
C LEU A 361 -20.24 21.41 -123.41
N THR A 362 -21.01 20.40 -123.01
CA THR A 362 -21.90 20.50 -121.83
C THR A 362 -21.40 19.85 -120.54
N LYS A 363 -20.28 19.11 -120.51
CA LYS A 363 -19.91 18.29 -119.34
C LYS A 363 -18.88 18.88 -118.35
N GLN A 364 -18.41 20.11 -118.54
CA GLN A 364 -17.31 20.64 -117.72
C GLN A 364 -17.77 21.51 -116.53
N LYS A 365 -19.07 21.73 -116.34
CA LYS A 365 -19.62 22.66 -115.33
C LYS A 365 -20.11 22.02 -114.02
N GLU A 366 -20.19 20.69 -113.95
CA GLU A 366 -20.76 19.97 -112.79
C GLU A 366 -19.73 19.59 -111.70
N ASN A 367 -18.43 19.60 -112.00
CA ASN A 367 -17.41 19.17 -111.03
C ASN A 367 -17.03 20.23 -109.99
N GLU A 368 -17.18 21.53 -110.28
CA GLU A 368 -16.74 22.60 -109.38
C GLU A 368 -17.71 22.89 -108.22
N GLN A 369 -18.97 22.42 -108.28
CA GLN A 369 -19.97 22.71 -107.24
C GLN A 369 -19.95 21.73 -106.04
N ASN A 370 -19.30 20.57 -106.17
CA ASN A 370 -19.34 19.53 -105.13
C ASN A 370 -18.21 19.60 -104.11
N GLU A 371 -17.09 20.26 -104.41
CA GLU A 371 -15.94 20.34 -103.49
C GLU A 371 -16.17 21.32 -102.32
N GLY A 372 -16.98 22.37 -102.52
CA GLY A 372 -17.25 23.39 -101.49
C GLY A 372 -18.16 22.92 -100.34
N LYS A 373 -19.03 21.91 -100.57
CA LYS A 373 -19.95 21.40 -99.53
C LYS A 373 -19.27 20.47 -98.53
N TYR A 374 -18.21 19.77 -98.93
CA TYR A 374 -17.52 18.78 -98.11
C TYR A 374 -16.69 19.40 -96.98
N MET A 375 -16.02 20.54 -97.22
CA MET A 375 -15.24 21.25 -96.20
C MET A 375 -16.10 21.84 -95.08
N LEU A 376 -17.29 22.36 -95.41
CA LEU A 376 -18.16 23.01 -94.44
C LEU A 376 -18.75 22.02 -93.43
N GLU A 377 -19.02 20.79 -93.86
CA GLU A 377 -19.54 19.73 -92.99
C GLU A 377 -18.48 19.20 -92.01
N GLN A 378 -17.21 19.23 -92.39
CA GLN A 378 -16.10 18.75 -91.54
C GLN A 378 -15.81 19.70 -90.38
N LEU A 379 -15.87 21.03 -90.61
CA LEU A 379 -15.72 22.04 -89.56
C LEU A 379 -16.84 21.95 -88.51
N LYS A 380 -18.07 21.69 -88.95
CA LYS A 380 -19.22 21.58 -88.05
C LYS A 380 -19.12 20.35 -87.11
N LYS A 381 -18.59 19.23 -87.61
CA LYS A 381 -18.35 18.02 -86.81
C LYS A 381 -17.26 18.21 -85.75
N GLN A 382 -16.24 19.01 -86.05
CA GLN A 382 -15.15 19.31 -85.10
C GLN A 382 -15.64 20.20 -83.94
N GLU A 383 -16.48 21.20 -84.23
CA GLU A 383 -17.03 22.11 -83.23
C GLU A 383 -18.00 21.42 -82.25
N GLU A 384 -18.80 20.45 -82.72
CA GLU A 384 -19.69 19.65 -81.88
C GLU A 384 -18.91 18.72 -80.93
N TYR A 385 -17.81 18.13 -81.40
CA TYR A 385 -16.95 17.27 -80.59
C TYR A 385 -16.30 18.05 -79.44
N ASP A 386 -15.80 19.26 -79.70
CA ASP A 386 -15.20 20.11 -78.66
C ASP A 386 -16.21 20.55 -77.60
N LYS A 387 -17.46 20.86 -78.00
CA LYS A 387 -18.55 21.16 -77.06
C LYS A 387 -18.86 19.97 -76.14
N GLN A 388 -18.91 18.76 -76.68
CA GLN A 388 -19.16 17.54 -75.87
C GLN A 388 -18.01 17.27 -74.88
N GLN A 389 -16.76 17.45 -75.30
CA GLN A 389 -15.59 17.30 -74.43
C GLN A 389 -15.58 18.32 -73.27
N GLN A 390 -15.96 19.57 -73.53
CA GLN A 390 -16.06 20.59 -72.49
C GLN A 390 -17.17 20.28 -71.46
N GLN A 391 -18.33 19.79 -71.92
CA GLN A 391 -19.42 19.38 -71.02
C GLN A 391 -19.02 18.19 -70.15
N TYR A 392 -18.32 17.21 -70.74
CA TYR A 392 -17.82 16.04 -70.00
C TYR A 392 -16.80 16.42 -68.92
N LYS A 393 -15.86 17.33 -69.21
CA LYS A 393 -14.91 17.85 -68.21
C LYS A 393 -15.62 18.55 -67.05
N LYS A 394 -16.62 19.41 -67.35
CA LYS A 394 -17.42 20.10 -66.32
C LYS A 394 -18.21 19.13 -65.42
N LEU A 395 -18.77 18.06 -65.99
CA LEU A 395 -19.47 17.04 -65.21
C LEU A 395 -18.53 16.29 -64.25
N LYS A 396 -17.38 15.84 -64.76
CA LYS A 396 -16.35 15.18 -63.91
C LYS A 396 -15.83 16.06 -62.79
N GLU A 397 -15.68 17.36 -63.04
CA GLU A 397 -15.24 18.31 -62.04
C GLU A 397 -16.29 18.52 -60.94
N LYS A 398 -17.58 18.57 -61.31
CA LYS A 398 -18.70 18.59 -60.35
C LYS A 398 -18.75 17.32 -59.50
N GLU A 399 -18.60 16.14 -60.10
CA GLU A 399 -18.58 14.86 -59.37
C GLU A 399 -17.43 14.81 -58.35
N LYS A 400 -16.23 15.29 -58.73
CA LYS A 400 -15.08 15.38 -57.81
C LYS A 400 -15.37 16.33 -56.64
N MET A 401 -15.94 17.50 -56.92
CA MET A 401 -16.34 18.46 -55.89
C MET A 401 -17.37 17.88 -54.92
N GLU A 402 -18.34 17.13 -55.42
CA GLU A 402 -19.38 16.50 -54.62
C GLU A 402 -18.82 15.36 -53.74
N LEU A 403 -17.89 14.56 -54.28
CA LEU A 403 -17.16 13.55 -53.50
C LEU A 403 -16.35 14.18 -52.36
N VAL A 404 -15.62 15.27 -52.64
CA VAL A 404 -14.86 16.00 -51.61
C VAL A 404 -15.79 16.56 -50.53
N LYS A 405 -16.94 17.09 -50.93
CA LYS A 405 -17.96 17.59 -49.98
C LYS A 405 -18.49 16.47 -49.09
N GLN A 406 -18.79 15.29 -49.65
CA GLN A 406 -19.22 14.12 -48.87
C GLN A 406 -18.14 13.65 -47.89
N GLN A 407 -16.87 13.60 -48.31
CA GLN A 407 -15.75 13.24 -47.45
C GLN A 407 -15.56 14.23 -46.30
N LEU A 408 -15.66 15.54 -46.57
CA LEU A 408 -15.56 16.58 -45.55
C LEU A 408 -16.72 16.47 -44.55
N GLN A 409 -17.94 16.22 -45.03
CA GLN A 409 -19.11 16.04 -44.17
C GLN A 409 -18.97 14.81 -43.27
N LEU A 410 -18.42 13.70 -43.79
CA LEU A 410 -18.12 12.51 -43.00
C LEU A 410 -17.07 12.80 -41.91
N GLN A 411 -16.01 13.55 -42.23
CA GLN A 411 -15.00 13.96 -41.23
C GLN A 411 -15.61 14.83 -40.13
N ILE A 412 -16.52 15.75 -40.48
CA ILE A 412 -17.23 16.58 -39.49
C ILE A 412 -18.07 15.70 -38.56
N GLN A 413 -18.82 14.74 -39.11
CA GLN A 413 -19.62 13.81 -38.32
C GLN A 413 -18.76 12.93 -37.40
N GLN A 414 -17.66 12.37 -37.90
CA GLN A 414 -16.73 11.58 -37.09
C GLN A 414 -16.13 12.41 -35.95
N LYS A 415 -15.76 13.67 -36.23
CA LYS A 415 -15.23 14.58 -35.21
C LYS A 415 -16.28 14.94 -34.17
N GLN A 416 -17.54 15.10 -34.56
CA GLN A 416 -18.65 15.32 -33.64
C GLN A 416 -18.94 14.09 -32.77
N GLN A 417 -18.98 12.89 -33.35
CA GLN A 417 -19.15 11.64 -32.60
C GLN A 417 -18.01 11.43 -31.61
N LYS A 418 -16.76 11.70 -32.02
CA LYS A 418 -15.61 11.59 -31.11
C LYS A 418 -15.72 12.56 -29.94
N ARG A 419 -16.14 13.80 -30.18
CA ARG A 419 -16.38 14.79 -29.11
C ARG A 419 -17.49 14.33 -28.15
N LEU A 420 -18.60 13.79 -28.66
CA LEU A 420 -19.68 13.28 -27.82
C LEU A 420 -19.22 12.09 -26.97
N SER A 421 -18.48 11.15 -27.56
CA SER A 421 -17.89 10.02 -26.84
C SER A 421 -16.90 10.47 -25.77
N GLU A 422 -16.02 11.43 -26.08
CA GLU A 422 -15.09 12.01 -25.11
C GLU A 422 -15.84 12.73 -23.96
N GLU A 423 -16.96 13.40 -24.24
CA GLU A 423 -17.80 14.05 -23.22
C GLU A 423 -18.52 13.03 -22.33
N GLU A 424 -19.03 11.94 -22.91
CA GLU A 424 -19.64 10.82 -22.17
C GLU A 424 -18.63 10.10 -21.27
N GLU A 425 -17.41 9.84 -21.77
CA GLU A 425 -16.31 9.26 -20.99
C GLU A 425 -15.92 10.17 -19.82
N GLN A 426 -15.84 11.49 -20.05
CA GLN A 426 -15.56 12.46 -18.99
C GLN A 426 -16.65 12.49 -17.93
N LYS A 427 -17.94 12.43 -18.34
CA LYS A 427 -19.07 12.35 -17.41
C LYS A 427 -19.03 11.06 -16.58
N LEU A 428 -18.71 9.93 -17.21
CA LEU A 428 -18.59 8.65 -16.52
C LEU A 428 -17.44 8.66 -15.50
N LEU A 429 -16.29 9.22 -15.88
CA LEU A 429 -15.14 9.36 -14.97
C LEU A 429 -15.48 10.25 -13.77
N LEU A 430 -16.16 11.37 -14.00
CA LEU A 430 -16.61 12.26 -12.93
C LEU A 430 -17.58 11.55 -11.98
N LEU A 431 -18.54 10.79 -12.53
CA LEU A 431 -19.51 10.02 -11.74
C LEU A 431 -18.81 8.95 -10.89
N GLN A 432 -17.83 8.25 -11.46
CA GLN A 432 -17.03 7.27 -10.73
C GLN A 432 -16.26 7.93 -9.58
N GLN A 433 -15.63 9.07 -9.83
CA GLN A 433 -14.92 9.82 -8.79
C GLN A 433 -15.86 10.26 -7.66
N GLN A 434 -17.07 10.69 -8.00
CA GLN A 434 -18.08 11.06 -7.01
C GLN A 434 -18.50 9.86 -6.14
N LEU A 435 -18.70 8.68 -6.75
CA LEU A 435 -19.00 7.45 -6.02
C LEU A 435 -17.84 7.01 -5.11
N GLU A 436 -16.60 7.12 -5.57
CA GLU A 436 -15.41 6.82 -4.76
C GLU A 436 -15.30 7.74 -3.54
N LEU A 437 -15.57 9.04 -3.72
CA LEU A 437 -15.61 10.00 -2.61
C LEU A 437 -16.73 9.69 -1.60
N MET A 438 -17.92 9.34 -2.07
CA MET A 438 -19.02 8.93 -1.18
C MET A 438 -18.68 7.66 -0.41
N ASN A 439 -18.13 6.64 -1.07
CA ASN A 439 -17.69 5.40 -0.45
C ASN A 439 -16.57 5.63 0.58
N TYR A 440 -15.61 6.50 0.26
CA TYR A 440 -14.56 6.87 1.19
C TYR A 440 -15.13 7.57 2.44
N SER A 441 -16.02 8.55 2.25
CA SER A 441 -16.68 9.26 3.34
C SER A 441 -17.50 8.32 4.22
N GLN A 442 -18.21 7.35 3.63
CA GLN A 442 -18.97 6.35 4.37
C GLN A 442 -18.05 5.44 5.21
N LYS A 443 -16.96 4.94 4.64
CA LYS A 443 -15.96 4.15 5.36
C LYS A 443 -15.31 4.94 6.50
N GLU A 444 -15.07 6.23 6.30
CA GLU A 444 -14.53 7.10 7.34
C GLU A 444 -15.53 7.28 8.49
N LYS A 445 -16.82 7.48 8.20
CA LYS A 445 -17.90 7.52 9.20
C LYS A 445 -18.03 6.19 9.96
N GLU A 446 -17.96 5.05 9.26
CA GLU A 446 -17.98 3.72 9.88
C GLU A 446 -16.80 3.52 10.82
N LYS A 447 -15.59 3.94 10.41
CA LYS A 447 -14.39 3.90 11.26
C LYS A 447 -14.53 4.79 12.49
N GLN A 448 -15.06 6.00 12.33
CA GLN A 448 -15.33 6.90 13.46
C GLN A 448 -16.37 6.32 14.42
N LEU A 449 -17.45 5.72 13.90
CA LEU A 449 -18.46 5.02 14.70
C LEU A 449 -17.87 3.83 15.45
N TYR A 450 -17.02 3.03 14.78
CA TYR A 450 -16.32 1.91 15.41
C TYR A 450 -15.43 2.39 16.56
N ILE A 451 -14.64 3.45 16.35
CA ILE A 451 -13.80 4.06 17.39
C ILE A 451 -14.66 4.54 18.56
N LYS A 452 -15.76 5.26 18.28
CA LYS A 452 -16.68 5.76 19.30
C LYS A 452 -17.33 4.63 20.10
N ASN A 453 -17.74 3.55 19.43
CA ASN A 453 -18.31 2.37 20.08
C ASN A 453 -17.27 1.66 20.94
N ASN A 454 -16.02 1.54 20.48
CA ASN A 454 -14.94 0.96 21.26
C ASN A 454 -14.64 1.78 22.52
N TYR A 455 -14.59 3.11 22.42
CA TYR A 455 -14.46 3.98 23.59
C TYR A 455 -15.63 3.84 24.57
N LYS A 456 -16.87 3.73 24.06
CA LYS A 456 -18.06 3.50 24.89
C LYS A 456 -17.98 2.16 25.61
N GLN A 457 -17.58 1.09 24.90
CA GLN A 457 -17.41 -0.23 25.48
C GLN A 457 -16.32 -0.24 26.55
N ASN A 458 -15.14 0.35 26.26
CA ASN A 458 -14.08 0.49 27.25
C ASN A 458 -14.53 1.29 28.48
N GLN A 459 -15.35 2.33 28.29
CA GLN A 459 -15.92 3.09 29.39
C GLN A 459 -16.89 2.24 30.24
N GLU A 460 -17.72 1.42 29.61
CA GLU A 460 -18.61 0.48 30.30
C GLU A 460 -17.82 -0.60 31.05
N ASP A 461 -16.76 -1.13 30.47
CA ASP A 461 -15.90 -2.13 31.11
C ASP A 461 -15.15 -1.53 32.31
N ILE A 462 -14.64 -0.30 32.20
CA ILE A 462 -14.05 0.42 33.34
C ILE A 462 -15.10 0.65 34.44
N LYS A 463 -16.32 1.04 34.07
CA LYS A 463 -17.42 1.20 35.06
C LYS A 463 -17.71 -0.12 35.78
N LYS A 464 -17.79 -1.24 35.04
CA LYS A 464 -17.96 -2.57 35.64
C LYS A 464 -16.82 -2.93 36.58
N GLN A 465 -15.57 -2.66 36.20
CA GLN A 465 -14.41 -2.88 37.08
C GLN A 465 -14.46 -2.02 38.35
N ILE A 466 -14.93 -0.77 38.25
CA ILE A 466 -15.13 0.12 39.39
C ILE A 466 -16.27 -0.40 40.30
N GLU A 467 -17.38 -0.85 39.73
CA GLU A 467 -18.48 -1.45 40.49
C GLU A 467 -18.06 -2.76 41.17
N GLU A 468 -17.35 -3.64 40.48
CA GLU A 468 -16.80 -4.87 41.04
C GLU A 468 -15.80 -4.61 42.17
N SER A 469 -14.93 -3.62 42.03
CA SER A 469 -13.98 -3.25 43.08
C SER A 469 -14.66 -2.59 44.29
N ARG A 470 -15.69 -1.76 44.07
CA ARG A 470 -16.53 -1.21 45.16
C ARG A 470 -17.30 -2.30 45.88
N ASN A 471 -17.87 -3.27 45.15
CA ASN A 471 -18.60 -4.39 45.75
C ASN A 471 -17.68 -5.33 46.55
N LYS A 472 -16.42 -5.47 46.14
CA LYS A 472 -15.40 -6.22 46.90
C LYS A 472 -14.96 -5.51 48.19
N SER A 473 -14.94 -4.17 48.24
CA SER A 473 -14.54 -3.44 49.46
C SER A 473 -15.69 -3.15 50.42
N ALA A 474 -16.94 -3.10 49.95
CA ALA A 474 -18.09 -2.73 50.79
C ALA A 474 -18.60 -3.88 51.70
N HIS A 475 -18.16 -5.11 51.47
CA HIS A 475 -18.55 -6.30 52.25
C HIS A 475 -17.35 -7.21 52.48
N GLU A 476 -16.31 -6.69 53.13
CA GLU A 476 -15.23 -7.47 53.71
C GLU A 476 -15.77 -8.25 54.93
N LYS A 477 -16.63 -9.22 54.66
CA LYS A 477 -16.95 -10.28 55.62
C LYS A 477 -15.71 -11.15 55.69
N MET A 478 -15.26 -11.47 56.92
CA MET A 478 -14.18 -12.42 57.14
C MET A 478 -14.35 -13.65 56.25
N SER A 479 -13.25 -14.08 55.63
CA SER A 479 -13.24 -15.27 54.79
C SER A 479 -13.82 -16.46 55.55
N LYS A 480 -14.46 -17.39 54.85
CA LYS A 480 -15.08 -18.59 55.45
C LYS A 480 -14.10 -19.36 56.36
N MET A 481 -12.81 -19.33 56.01
CA MET A 481 -11.73 -19.93 56.77
C MET A 481 -11.38 -19.12 58.05
N GLU A 482 -11.32 -17.80 57.96
CA GLU A 482 -11.10 -16.91 59.10
C GLU A 482 -12.27 -17.00 60.10
N LEU A 483 -13.52 -17.11 59.62
CA LEU A 483 -14.70 -17.36 60.45
C LEU A 483 -14.63 -18.70 61.21
N LEU A 484 -14.05 -19.73 60.59
CA LEU A 484 -13.87 -21.04 61.23
C LEU A 484 -12.74 -21.02 62.27
N GLN A 485 -11.62 -20.35 61.96
CA GLN A 485 -10.51 -20.19 62.90
C GLN A 485 -10.90 -19.32 64.10
N ASN A 486 -11.64 -18.24 63.86
CA ASN A 486 -12.14 -17.34 64.90
C ASN A 486 -13.45 -17.85 65.54
N LYS A 487 -13.93 -19.05 65.23
CA LYS A 487 -15.24 -19.56 65.68
C LYS A 487 -15.37 -19.59 67.20
N SER A 488 -14.32 -19.99 67.93
CA SER A 488 -14.32 -20.01 69.40
C SER A 488 -14.30 -18.60 69.98
N LEU A 489 -13.45 -17.71 69.44
CA LEU A 489 -13.37 -16.30 69.82
C LEU A 489 -14.68 -15.56 69.57
N LEU A 490 -15.28 -15.72 68.40
CA LEU A 490 -16.57 -15.12 68.04
C LEU A 490 -17.71 -15.67 68.90
N LYS A 491 -17.66 -16.96 69.27
CA LYS A 491 -18.63 -17.55 70.20
C LYS A 491 -18.49 -16.96 71.61
N ASN A 492 -17.26 -16.74 72.08
CA ASN A 492 -16.99 -16.13 73.38
C ASN A 492 -17.38 -14.64 73.39
N ILE A 493 -17.05 -13.88 72.36
CA ILE A 493 -17.47 -12.47 72.21
C ILE A 493 -18.99 -12.33 72.16
N ALA A 494 -19.68 -13.24 71.45
CA ALA A 494 -21.15 -13.28 71.40
C ALA A 494 -21.78 -13.67 72.76
N GLN A 495 -21.04 -14.34 73.63
CA GLN A 495 -21.46 -14.70 74.99
C GLN A 495 -21.11 -13.61 76.02
N GLU A 496 -20.01 -12.87 75.83
CA GLU A 496 -19.58 -11.77 76.71
C GLU A 496 -20.32 -10.45 76.44
N GLN A 497 -20.75 -10.18 75.20
CA GLN A 497 -21.53 -8.97 74.91
C GLN A 497 -23.02 -9.14 75.28
N VAL A 498 -23.35 -8.77 76.51
CA VAL A 498 -24.73 -8.65 77.04
C VAL A 498 -25.52 -7.46 76.43
N VAL A 499 -25.03 -6.78 75.39
CA VAL A 499 -25.65 -5.53 74.89
C VAL A 499 -26.13 -5.61 73.43
N LYS A 500 -27.44 -5.84 73.29
CA LYS A 500 -28.38 -5.32 72.26
C LYS A 500 -27.92 -5.27 70.79
N THR A 501 -27.41 -6.36 70.22
CA THR A 501 -27.43 -6.56 68.76
C THR A 501 -27.94 -7.94 68.38
N LYS A 502 -28.95 -8.01 67.49
CA LYS A 502 -29.53 -9.27 67.00
C LYS A 502 -28.59 -9.89 65.97
N PHE A 503 -27.81 -10.90 66.36
CA PHE A 503 -26.98 -11.66 65.43
C PHE A 503 -27.79 -12.71 64.65
N ARG A 504 -27.63 -12.77 63.33
CA ARG A 504 -28.22 -13.81 62.47
C ARG A 504 -27.26 -14.99 62.36
N LYS A 505 -27.63 -16.17 62.88
CA LYS A 505 -26.85 -17.41 62.70
C LYS A 505 -26.86 -17.82 61.23
N VAL A 506 -25.68 -18.05 60.65
CA VAL A 506 -25.50 -18.61 59.31
C VAL A 506 -24.77 -19.94 59.46
N ASN A 507 -25.36 -21.02 58.95
CA ASN A 507 -24.75 -22.34 58.94
C ASN A 507 -23.70 -22.40 57.83
N VAL A 508 -22.45 -22.66 58.21
CA VAL A 508 -21.30 -22.73 57.31
C VAL A 508 -20.76 -24.16 57.34
N SER A 509 -20.97 -24.91 56.26
CA SER A 509 -20.47 -26.29 56.06
C SER A 509 -19.34 -26.28 55.02
N MET A 510 -18.27 -27.04 55.25
CA MET A 510 -17.25 -27.33 54.23
C MET A 510 -17.74 -28.50 53.38
N LYS A 511 -18.32 -28.18 52.22
CA LYS A 511 -18.30 -29.05 51.05
C LYS A 511 -17.32 -28.45 50.07
#